data_AF-A0A7X5QAP7-F1
#
_entry.id   AF-A0A7X5QAP7-F1
#
_cell.length_a   1.000
_cell.length_b   1.000
_cell.length_c   1.000
_cell.angle_alpha   90.00
_cell.angle_beta   90.00
_cell.angle_gamma   90.00
#
_symmetry.space_group_name_H-M   'P 1'
#
loop_
_entity.id
_entity.type
_entity.pdbx_description
1 polymer ?
#
loop_
_entity_poly.entity_id
_entity_poly.type
_entity_poly.pdbx_seq_one_letter_code
_entity_poly.pdbx_strand_id
1 'polypeptide(L)'
;MNRIEGSSYNTVAQPTTQTPVSSGHQHSFEQALEILPDQQMLKERQQRWIQGEPLETVLGDFDSTTQRKTIWQWYQTLSPESQPSQRAQLEAKLTTPVQERLWSQFGGLALPVNPSLDIPELRAIVREFAPTGRQQETVLLKVLGKIEPLAGNEYLSDLIQRELKTLIPRNGMMDNLLRNSHKLDLEE
;
A
#
# COMPACT_ATOMS: atom_id res chain seq x y z
N MET A 1 -21.79 79.02 -30.28
CA MET A 1 -22.41 78.47 -31.51
C MET A 1 -21.49 77.37 -32.05
N ASN A 2 -22.01 76.12 -32.05
CA ASN A 2 -21.65 74.88 -32.79
C ASN A 2 -20.16 74.46 -32.91
N ARG A 3 -19.68 73.37 -32.27
CA ARG A 3 -19.93 71.89 -32.39
C ARG A 3 -19.02 71.20 -33.42
N ILE A 4 -18.07 70.36 -32.94
CA ILE A 4 -17.57 69.07 -33.47
C ILE A 4 -16.95 68.34 -32.23
N GLU A 5 -17.60 67.34 -31.60
CA GLU A 5 -17.43 65.88 -31.78
C GLU A 5 -15.95 65.42 -31.73
N GLY A 6 -15.48 64.43 -30.97
CA GLY A 6 -16.06 63.49 -30.02
C GLY A 6 -14.95 62.61 -29.42
N SER A 7 -15.19 62.18 -28.18
CA SER A 7 -14.67 61.05 -27.40
C SER A 7 -13.35 60.32 -27.74
N SER A 8 -12.45 60.39 -26.76
CA SER A 8 -11.97 59.27 -25.92
C SER A 8 -11.20 58.10 -26.54
N TYR A 9 -9.89 58.17 -26.33
CA TYR A 9 -8.92 57.13 -25.94
C TYR A 9 -9.14 55.67 -26.40
N ASN A 10 -8.17 55.23 -27.20
CA ASN A 10 -7.94 53.88 -27.69
C ASN A 10 -8.19 52.76 -26.66
N THR A 11 -9.11 51.87 -27.03
CA THR A 11 -9.38 50.57 -26.42
C THR A 11 -8.29 49.57 -26.81
N VAL A 12 -7.56 49.03 -25.82
CA VAL A 12 -6.85 47.76 -25.97
C VAL A 12 -7.76 46.68 -25.40
N ALA A 13 -8.14 45.73 -26.26
CA ALA A 13 -9.02 44.62 -25.91
C ALA A 13 -8.33 43.65 -24.94
N GLN A 14 -8.94 43.45 -23.78
CA GLN A 14 -8.55 42.47 -22.77
C GLN A 14 -9.35 41.18 -23.02
N PRO A 15 -8.71 40.00 -23.21
CA PRO A 15 -9.47 38.76 -23.26
C PRO A 15 -9.91 38.38 -21.84
N THR A 16 -11.22 38.45 -21.59
CA THR A 16 -11.87 37.76 -20.48
C THR A 16 -11.94 36.27 -20.78
N THR A 17 -11.08 35.48 -20.14
CA THR A 17 -11.33 34.06 -19.89
C THR A 17 -10.98 33.75 -18.45
N GLN A 18 -11.89 34.08 -17.53
CA GLN A 18 -11.94 33.45 -16.22
C GLN A 18 -12.41 32.00 -16.44
N THR A 19 -11.46 31.07 -16.53
CA THR A 19 -11.74 29.65 -16.31
C THR A 19 -12.25 29.50 -14.88
N PRO A 20 -13.44 28.91 -14.64
CA PRO A 20 -13.82 28.55 -13.28
C PRO A 20 -12.80 27.51 -12.81
N VAL A 21 -12.04 27.86 -11.76
CA VAL A 21 -11.12 26.93 -11.10
C VAL A 21 -11.92 25.71 -10.67
N SER A 22 -11.53 24.61 -11.31
CA SER A 22 -12.09 23.27 -11.18
C SER A 22 -12.32 22.88 -9.71
N SER A 23 -13.57 22.51 -9.41
CA SER A 23 -14.01 21.88 -8.17
C SER A 23 -13.26 20.57 -7.84
N GLY A 24 -12.38 20.09 -8.73
CA GLY A 24 -11.60 18.87 -8.56
C GLY A 24 -10.58 18.90 -7.42
N HIS A 25 -10.10 20.07 -6.98
CA HIS A 25 -9.13 20.15 -5.87
C HIS A 25 -9.78 20.06 -4.49
N GLN A 26 -11.06 20.45 -4.35
CA GLN A 26 -11.78 20.32 -3.08
C GLN A 26 -12.13 18.87 -2.79
N HIS A 27 -12.59 18.12 -3.80
CA HIS A 27 -12.81 16.67 -3.66
C HIS A 27 -11.54 15.88 -3.39
N SER A 28 -10.39 16.33 -3.89
CA SER A 28 -9.11 15.67 -3.63
C SER A 28 -8.63 15.85 -2.18
N PHE A 29 -9.07 16.92 -1.50
CA PHE A 29 -8.75 17.17 -0.08
C PHE A 29 -9.76 16.47 0.86
N GLU A 30 -11.03 16.39 0.47
CA GLU A 30 -12.03 15.57 1.18
C GLU A 30 -11.73 14.07 1.06
N GLN A 31 -11.23 13.59 -0.09
CA GLN A 31 -10.73 12.21 -0.22
C GLN A 31 -9.44 11.96 0.58
N ALA A 32 -8.66 13.01 0.87
CA ALA A 32 -7.48 12.91 1.73
C ALA A 32 -7.85 12.85 3.22
N LEU A 33 -9.09 13.19 3.57
CA LEU A 33 -9.70 12.86 4.86
C LEU A 33 -10.31 11.45 4.77
N GLU A 34 -9.49 10.43 4.50
CA GLU A 34 -9.85 9.07 4.91
C GLU A 34 -10.20 9.17 6.40
N ILE A 35 -11.48 9.00 6.74
CA ILE A 35 -11.94 8.93 8.12
C ILE A 35 -11.33 7.65 8.70
N LEU A 36 -10.10 7.78 9.19
CA LEU A 36 -9.43 6.73 9.91
C LEU A 36 -10.35 6.32 11.07
N PRO A 37 -10.60 5.02 11.26
CA PRO A 37 -11.40 4.59 12.38
C PRO A 37 -10.75 5.09 13.68
N ASP A 38 -11.60 5.50 14.62
CA ASP A 38 -11.14 5.95 15.92
C ASP A 38 -10.20 4.90 16.55
N GLN A 39 -9.01 5.34 16.96
CA GLN A 39 -7.98 4.47 17.50
C GLN A 39 -8.43 3.79 18.79
N GLN A 40 -9.29 4.43 19.58
CA GLN A 40 -9.84 3.84 20.79
C GLN A 40 -10.81 2.70 20.44
N MET A 41 -11.74 2.94 19.52
CA MET A 41 -12.62 1.91 18.99
C MET A 41 -11.84 0.71 18.39
N LEU A 42 -10.75 0.96 17.65
CA LEU A 42 -9.90 -0.12 17.11
C LEU A 42 -9.23 -0.96 18.20
N LYS A 43 -8.80 -0.35 19.30
CA LYS A 43 -8.23 -1.09 20.45
C LYS A 43 -9.27 -1.96 21.13
N GLU A 44 -10.48 -1.44 21.35
CA GLU A 44 -11.59 -2.19 21.95
C GLU A 44 -11.98 -3.39 21.09
N ARG A 45 -12.04 -3.19 19.77
CA ARG A 45 -12.25 -4.25 18.78
C ARG A 45 -11.14 -5.30 18.80
N GLN A 46 -9.88 -4.87 18.79
CA GLN A 46 -8.74 -5.78 18.89
C GLN A 46 -8.82 -6.64 20.16
N GLN A 47 -9.19 -6.03 21.30
CA GLN A 47 -9.32 -6.74 22.56
C GLN A 47 -10.44 -7.78 22.54
N ARG A 48 -11.59 -7.46 21.95
CA ARG A 48 -12.69 -8.43 21.78
C ARG A 48 -12.32 -9.60 20.87
N TRP A 49 -11.61 -9.32 19.78
CA TRP A 49 -11.07 -10.37 18.91
C TRP A 49 -10.07 -11.27 19.64
N ILE A 50 -9.14 -10.70 20.42
CA ILE A 50 -8.19 -11.47 21.25
C ILE A 50 -8.93 -12.35 22.28
N GLN A 51 -10.07 -11.88 22.80
CA GLN A 51 -10.95 -12.63 23.72
C GLN A 51 -11.77 -13.74 23.04
N GLY A 52 -11.70 -13.87 21.71
CA GLY A 52 -12.32 -14.95 20.95
C GLY A 52 -13.49 -14.54 20.06
N GLU A 53 -13.83 -13.26 19.98
CA GLU A 53 -14.81 -12.79 18.98
C GLU A 53 -14.24 -13.01 17.54
N PRO A 54 -15.00 -13.52 16.56
CA PRO A 54 -14.49 -13.74 15.21
C PRO A 54 -14.00 -12.45 14.55
N LEU A 55 -12.90 -12.54 13.79
CA LEU A 55 -12.31 -11.39 13.10
C LEU A 55 -13.30 -10.73 12.12
N GLU A 56 -14.09 -11.56 11.44
CA GLU A 56 -15.14 -11.16 10.51
C GLU A 56 -16.25 -10.34 11.21
N THR A 57 -16.55 -10.64 12.48
CA THR A 57 -17.54 -9.89 13.27
C THR A 57 -16.96 -8.55 13.72
N VAL A 58 -15.71 -8.56 14.18
CA VAL A 58 -15.04 -7.38 14.76
C VAL A 58 -14.71 -6.30 13.72
N LEU A 59 -14.44 -6.72 12.48
CA LEU A 59 -14.09 -5.83 11.36
C LEU A 59 -15.18 -5.73 10.28
N GLY A 60 -16.31 -6.44 10.43
CA GLY A 60 -17.28 -6.67 9.35
C GLY A 60 -18.00 -5.44 8.83
N ASP A 61 -18.04 -4.36 9.60
CA ASP A 61 -18.62 -3.06 9.25
C ASP A 61 -17.65 -2.15 8.48
N PHE A 62 -16.36 -2.49 8.41
CA PHE A 62 -15.40 -1.76 7.59
C PHE A 62 -15.41 -2.23 6.14
N ASP A 63 -15.07 -1.33 5.21
CA ASP A 63 -14.76 -1.68 3.83
C ASP A 63 -13.45 -2.50 3.74
N SER A 64 -13.24 -3.20 2.63
CA SER A 64 -12.09 -4.10 2.46
C SER A 64 -10.72 -3.42 2.60
N THR A 65 -10.60 -2.15 2.22
CA THR A 65 -9.35 -1.38 2.34
C THR A 65 -9.07 -1.09 3.81
N THR A 66 -10.07 -0.60 4.54
CA THR A 66 -9.96 -0.31 5.97
C THR A 66 -9.73 -1.58 6.79
N GLN A 67 -10.39 -2.69 6.46
CA GLN A 67 -10.14 -4.00 7.06
C GLN A 67 -8.66 -4.41 6.89
N ARG A 68 -8.14 -4.34 5.66
CA ARG A 68 -6.75 -4.72 5.36
C ARG A 68 -5.73 -3.85 6.10
N LYS A 69 -5.95 -2.54 6.14
CA LYS A 69 -5.12 -1.58 6.88
C LYS A 69 -5.11 -1.91 8.38
N THR A 70 -6.28 -2.22 8.94
CA THR A 70 -6.43 -2.62 10.35
C THR A 70 -5.73 -3.94 10.65
N ILE A 71 -5.89 -4.96 9.80
CA ILE A 71 -5.21 -6.26 9.93
C ILE A 71 -3.69 -6.07 9.89
N TRP A 72 -3.17 -5.23 8.99
CA TRP A 72 -1.74 -4.90 8.94
C TRP A 72 -1.25 -4.22 10.22
N GLN A 73 -2.03 -3.28 10.76
CA GLN A 73 -1.71 -2.61 12.02
C GLN A 73 -1.65 -3.61 13.17
N TRP A 74 -2.68 -4.45 13.32
CA TRP A 74 -2.72 -5.47 14.38
C TRP A 74 -1.59 -6.48 14.23
N TYR A 75 -1.32 -6.96 13.01
CA TYR A 75 -0.20 -7.87 12.74
C TYR A 75 1.16 -7.29 13.17
N GLN A 76 1.37 -5.98 13.04
CA GLN A 76 2.62 -5.35 13.48
C GLN A 76 2.70 -5.18 15.00
N THR A 77 1.57 -4.95 15.66
CA THR A 77 1.53 -4.71 17.12
C THR A 77 1.49 -6.00 17.96
N LEU A 78 1.00 -7.11 17.40
CA LEU A 78 0.90 -8.36 18.13
C LEU A 78 2.25 -9.05 18.32
N SER A 79 2.58 -9.36 19.58
CA SER A 79 3.78 -10.14 19.90
C SER A 79 3.61 -11.61 19.45
N PRO A 80 4.58 -12.16 18.70
CA PRO A 80 4.55 -13.57 18.28
C PRO A 80 4.62 -14.54 19.47
N GLU A 81 5.20 -14.12 20.60
CA GLU A 81 5.37 -14.97 21.78
C GLU A 81 4.09 -15.07 22.60
N SER A 82 3.35 -13.96 22.72
CA SER A 82 2.16 -13.89 23.59
C SER A 82 0.88 -14.35 22.87
N GLN A 83 0.79 -14.14 21.56
CA GLN A 83 -0.45 -14.34 20.80
C GLN A 83 -0.18 -15.05 19.46
N PRO A 84 0.42 -16.25 19.46
CA PRO A 84 0.85 -16.93 18.24
C PRO A 84 -0.32 -17.29 17.32
N SER A 85 -1.45 -17.76 17.86
CA SER A 85 -2.62 -18.17 17.08
C SER A 85 -3.30 -16.99 16.38
N GLN A 86 -3.51 -15.89 17.10
CA GLN A 86 -4.07 -14.64 16.58
C GLN A 86 -3.17 -14.06 15.49
N ARG A 87 -1.85 -14.05 15.73
CA ARG A 87 -0.87 -13.59 14.73
C ARG A 87 -0.90 -14.46 13.47
N ALA A 88 -0.99 -15.78 13.62
CA ALA A 88 -1.10 -16.71 12.49
C ALA A 88 -2.40 -16.50 11.69
N GLN A 89 -3.51 -16.19 12.36
CA GLN A 89 -4.78 -15.86 11.69
C GLN A 89 -4.66 -14.60 10.83
N LEU A 90 -4.09 -13.52 11.36
CA LEU A 90 -3.85 -12.29 10.59
C LEU A 90 -2.89 -12.54 9.42
N GLU A 91 -1.83 -13.30 9.66
CA GLU A 91 -0.87 -13.68 8.62
C GLU A 91 -1.54 -14.43 7.47
N ALA A 92 -2.42 -15.39 7.78
CA ALA A 92 -3.18 -16.10 6.76
C ALA A 92 -4.06 -15.14 5.95
N LYS A 93 -4.80 -14.24 6.61
CA LYS A 93 -5.64 -13.23 5.93
C LYS A 93 -4.84 -12.30 5.02
N LEU A 94 -3.60 -11.97 5.39
CA LEU A 94 -2.72 -11.11 4.59
C LEU A 94 -2.04 -11.85 3.44
N THR A 95 -1.68 -13.12 3.62
CA THR A 95 -0.80 -13.85 2.68
C THR A 95 -1.56 -14.77 1.72
N THR A 96 -2.65 -15.40 2.15
CA THR A 96 -3.44 -16.32 1.33
C THR A 96 -3.91 -15.70 0.01
N PRO A 97 -4.55 -14.52 -0.02
CA PRO A 97 -5.05 -13.98 -1.30
C PRO A 97 -3.91 -13.63 -2.27
N VAL A 98 -2.73 -13.26 -1.76
CA VAL A 98 -1.54 -13.01 -2.58
C VAL A 98 -0.99 -14.32 -3.11
N GLN A 99 -0.87 -15.34 -2.26
CA GLN A 99 -0.43 -16.67 -2.66
C GLN A 99 -1.32 -17.24 -3.78
N GLU A 100 -2.64 -17.18 -3.63
CA GLU A 100 -3.60 -17.68 -4.63
C GLU A 100 -3.47 -16.95 -5.96
N ARG A 101 -3.34 -15.61 -5.94
CA ARG A 101 -3.17 -14.80 -7.15
C ARG A 101 -1.84 -15.10 -7.85
N LEU A 102 -0.75 -15.17 -7.09
CA LEU A 102 0.57 -15.49 -7.63
C LEU A 102 0.61 -16.90 -8.20
N TRP A 103 -0.02 -17.87 -7.53
CA TRP A 103 -0.15 -19.23 -8.04
C TRP A 103 -0.98 -19.28 -9.32
N SER A 104 -2.11 -18.58 -9.38
CA SER A 104 -2.94 -18.56 -10.58
C SER A 104 -2.23 -17.93 -11.78
N GLN A 105 -1.33 -16.98 -11.56
CA GLN A 105 -0.62 -16.25 -12.61
C GLN A 105 0.65 -17.00 -13.06
N PHE A 106 1.44 -17.50 -12.11
CA PHE A 106 2.79 -18.02 -12.36
C PHE A 106 2.97 -19.50 -12.02
N GLY A 107 1.96 -20.14 -11.42
CA GLY A 107 2.00 -21.55 -11.07
C GLY A 107 2.10 -22.44 -12.31
N GLY A 108 3.00 -23.41 -12.28
CA GLY A 108 3.22 -24.33 -13.39
C GLY A 108 3.99 -23.75 -14.58
N LEU A 109 4.43 -22.49 -14.53
CA LEU A 109 5.38 -21.97 -15.50
C LEU A 109 6.73 -22.69 -15.37
N ALA A 110 7.40 -22.90 -16.50
CA ALA A 110 8.70 -23.52 -16.55
C ALA A 110 9.80 -22.46 -16.61
N LEU A 111 10.93 -22.76 -15.97
CA LEU A 111 12.14 -21.92 -16.03
C LEU A 111 12.66 -21.76 -17.48
N PRO A 112 13.39 -20.67 -17.77
CA PRO A 112 13.80 -19.59 -16.87
C PRO A 112 12.74 -18.49 -16.72
N VAL A 113 12.77 -17.79 -15.57
CA VAL A 113 12.00 -16.56 -15.35
C VAL A 113 12.38 -15.50 -16.37
N ASN A 114 11.41 -14.72 -16.86
CA ASN A 114 11.64 -13.51 -17.66
C ASN A 114 11.47 -12.26 -16.78
N PRO A 115 12.56 -11.73 -16.17
CA PRO A 115 12.43 -10.70 -15.17
C PRO A 115 11.88 -9.37 -15.71
N SER A 116 12.01 -9.14 -17.03
CA SER A 116 11.53 -7.90 -17.66
C SER A 116 10.01 -7.79 -17.72
N LEU A 117 9.32 -8.93 -17.77
CA LEU A 117 7.85 -9.01 -17.81
C LEU A 117 7.28 -9.41 -16.45
N ASP A 118 7.86 -10.44 -15.82
CA ASP A 118 7.24 -11.09 -14.68
C ASP A 118 7.41 -10.31 -13.37
N ILE A 119 8.53 -9.60 -13.19
CA ILE A 119 8.76 -8.81 -11.96
C ILE A 119 7.78 -7.65 -11.84
N PRO A 120 7.51 -6.85 -12.89
CA PRO A 120 6.44 -5.85 -12.86
C PRO A 120 5.07 -6.44 -12.50
N GLU A 121 4.70 -7.59 -13.06
CA GLU A 121 3.43 -8.25 -12.77
C GLU A 121 3.35 -8.77 -11.33
N LEU A 122 4.41 -9.44 -10.85
CA LEU A 122 4.55 -9.85 -9.45
C LEU A 122 4.34 -8.65 -8.52
N ARG A 123 5.03 -7.53 -8.78
CA ARG A 123 4.92 -6.31 -7.98
C ARG A 123 3.52 -5.72 -8.00
N ALA A 124 2.84 -5.73 -9.15
CA ALA A 124 1.48 -5.24 -9.27
C ALA A 124 0.54 -6.05 -8.36
N ILE A 125 0.59 -7.38 -8.45
CA ILE A 125 -0.21 -8.28 -7.61
C ILE A 125 0.08 -8.04 -6.13
N VAL A 126 1.35 -8.03 -5.72
CA VAL A 126 1.70 -7.88 -4.30
C VAL A 126 1.27 -6.50 -3.78
N ARG A 127 1.41 -5.43 -4.57
CA ARG A 127 1.06 -4.05 -4.15
C ARG A 127 -0.42 -3.87 -3.85
N GLU A 128 -1.30 -4.62 -4.52
CA GLU A 128 -2.74 -4.59 -4.22
C GLU A 128 -3.03 -4.98 -2.76
N PHE A 129 -2.24 -5.90 -2.19
CA PHE A 129 -2.43 -6.43 -0.83
C PHE A 129 -1.44 -5.88 0.21
N ALA A 130 -0.28 -5.44 -0.25
CA ALA A 130 0.79 -4.89 0.55
C ALA A 130 1.27 -3.57 -0.08
N PRO A 131 0.66 -2.43 0.29
CA PRO A 131 0.98 -1.15 -0.35
C PRO A 131 2.40 -0.65 -0.04
N THR A 132 2.99 -1.00 1.11
CA THR A 132 4.33 -0.54 1.51
C THR A 132 5.43 -1.56 1.23
N GLY A 133 6.67 -1.12 1.02
CA GLY A 133 7.81 -2.00 0.75
C GLY A 133 8.05 -3.05 1.84
N ARG A 134 7.89 -2.69 3.11
CA ARG A 134 8.04 -3.62 4.25
C ARG A 134 6.93 -4.67 4.29
N GLN A 135 5.69 -4.28 3.97
CA GLN A 135 4.58 -5.22 3.83
C GLN A 135 4.82 -6.16 2.65
N GLN A 136 5.32 -5.66 1.52
CA GLN A 136 5.63 -6.46 0.33
C GLN A 136 6.68 -7.52 0.67
N GLU A 137 7.78 -7.12 1.33
CA GLU A 137 8.83 -8.03 1.78
C GLU A 137 8.26 -9.10 2.72
N THR A 138 7.46 -8.69 3.71
CA THR A 138 6.82 -9.61 4.65
C THR A 138 5.96 -10.63 3.93
N VAL A 139 5.08 -10.19 3.03
CA VAL A 139 4.21 -11.10 2.27
C VAL A 139 5.03 -12.05 1.41
N LEU A 140 5.99 -11.54 0.65
CA LEU A 140 6.82 -12.35 -0.25
C LEU A 140 7.63 -13.41 0.50
N LEU A 141 8.23 -13.08 1.64
CA LEU A 141 8.93 -14.05 2.50
C LEU A 141 8.00 -15.14 3.00
N LYS A 142 6.77 -14.78 3.40
CA LYS A 142 5.78 -15.73 3.89
C LYS A 142 5.21 -16.63 2.79
N VAL A 143 4.97 -16.06 1.60
CA VAL A 143 4.55 -16.84 0.45
C VAL A 143 5.66 -17.80 0.02
N LEU A 144 6.91 -17.32 -0.07
CA LEU A 144 8.07 -18.16 -0.41
C LEU A 144 8.19 -19.36 0.52
N GLY A 145 8.15 -19.13 1.84
CA GLY A 145 8.24 -20.22 2.82
C GLY A 145 7.11 -21.25 2.75
N LYS A 146 5.96 -20.91 2.14
CA LYS A 146 4.84 -21.84 1.92
C LYS A 146 4.96 -22.63 0.62
N ILE A 147 5.57 -22.05 -0.42
CA ILE A 147 5.62 -22.65 -1.77
C ILE A 147 6.96 -23.35 -2.07
N GLU A 148 8.06 -22.93 -1.47
CA GLU A 148 9.38 -23.55 -1.63
C GLU A 148 9.39 -25.07 -1.36
N PRO A 149 8.64 -25.62 -0.37
CA PRO A 149 8.58 -27.08 -0.18
C PRO A 149 7.72 -27.82 -1.22
N LEU A 150 7.01 -27.13 -2.13
CA LEU A 150 6.07 -27.72 -3.07
C LEU A 150 6.69 -27.85 -4.47
N ALA A 151 6.80 -29.08 -4.99
CA ALA A 151 7.26 -29.34 -6.36
C ALA A 151 6.38 -28.62 -7.41
N GLY A 152 6.99 -28.11 -8.48
CA GLY A 152 6.30 -27.37 -9.55
C GLY A 152 6.17 -25.86 -9.31
N ASN A 153 6.80 -25.34 -8.25
CA ASN A 153 6.85 -23.91 -7.92
C ASN A 153 8.23 -23.30 -8.10
N GLU A 154 9.13 -23.97 -8.81
CA GLU A 154 10.51 -23.54 -8.99
C GLU A 154 10.54 -22.17 -9.69
N TYR A 155 9.64 -21.94 -10.65
CA TYR A 155 9.49 -20.66 -11.33
C TYR A 155 9.05 -19.54 -10.39
N LEU A 156 7.95 -19.74 -9.67
CA LEU A 156 7.42 -18.72 -8.75
C LEU A 156 8.41 -18.46 -7.59
N SER A 157 9.10 -19.50 -7.12
CA SER A 157 10.14 -19.38 -6.09
C SER A 157 11.32 -18.55 -6.60
N ASP A 158 11.85 -18.83 -7.81
CA ASP A 158 12.93 -18.04 -8.42
C ASP A 158 12.51 -16.58 -8.65
N LEU A 159 11.27 -16.36 -9.12
CA LEU A 159 10.71 -15.02 -9.34
C LEU A 159 10.62 -14.21 -8.04
N ILE A 160 10.09 -14.82 -6.97
CA ILE A 160 9.99 -14.17 -5.65
C ILE A 160 11.39 -13.89 -5.08
N GLN A 161 12.33 -14.83 -5.18
CA GLN A 161 13.70 -14.64 -4.71
C GLN A 161 14.40 -13.49 -5.43
N ARG A 162 14.20 -13.34 -6.74
CA ARG A 162 14.73 -12.21 -7.52
C ARG A 162 14.19 -10.87 -7.05
N GLU A 163 12.89 -10.81 -6.77
CA GLU A 163 12.29 -9.58 -6.24
C GLU A 163 12.81 -9.27 -4.84
N LEU A 164 12.88 -10.25 -3.95
CA LEU A 164 13.40 -10.07 -2.59
C LEU A 164 14.85 -9.58 -2.56
N LYS A 165 15.70 -10.04 -3.49
CA LYS A 165 17.08 -9.53 -3.67
C LYS A 165 17.14 -8.03 -3.97
N THR A 166 16.08 -7.47 -4.57
CA THR A 166 15.98 -6.03 -4.85
C THR A 166 15.29 -5.29 -3.70
N LEU A 167 14.24 -5.88 -3.14
CA LEU A 167 13.36 -5.25 -2.17
C LEU A 167 13.99 -5.09 -0.79
N ILE A 168 14.70 -6.12 -0.29
CA ILE A 168 15.32 -6.09 1.05
C ILE A 168 16.36 -4.97 1.15
N PRO A 169 17.34 -4.82 0.22
CA PRO A 169 18.28 -3.70 0.29
C PRO A 169 17.60 -2.33 0.20
N ARG A 170 16.58 -2.20 -0.64
CA ARG A 170 15.81 -0.96 -0.79
C ARG A 170 15.10 -0.57 0.50
N ASN A 171 14.45 -1.53 1.17
CA ASN A 171 13.79 -1.30 2.44
C ASN A 171 14.80 -0.94 3.54
N GLY A 172 15.95 -1.62 3.60
CA GLY A 172 17.02 -1.29 4.52
C GLY A 172 17.58 0.13 4.33
N MET A 173 17.72 0.58 3.09
CA MET A 173 18.12 1.96 2.79
C MET A 173 17.08 2.97 3.27
N MET A 174 15.78 2.72 3.06
CA MET A 174 14.71 3.59 3.56
C MET A 174 14.68 3.65 5.09
N ASP A 175 14.81 2.51 5.76
CA ASP A 175 14.87 2.45 7.22
C ASP A 175 16.08 3.25 7.76
N ASN A 176 17.24 3.14 7.10
CA ASN A 176 18.43 3.91 7.45
C ASN A 176 18.25 5.42 7.25
N LEU A 177 17.64 5.83 6.13
CA LEU A 177 17.33 7.24 5.86
C LEU A 177 16.38 7.80 6.89
N LEU A 178 15.31 7.08 7.25
CA LEU A 178 14.35 7.53 8.26
C LEU A 178 15.03 7.69 9.63
N ARG A 179 15.84 6.72 10.04
CA ARG A 179 16.53 6.72 11.35
C ARG A 179 17.64 7.76 11.46
N ASN A 180 18.36 8.03 10.36
CA ASN A 180 19.50 8.96 10.34
C ASN A 180 19.19 10.30 9.67
N SER A 181 17.94 10.57 9.28
CA SER A 181 17.52 11.85 8.68
C SER A 181 17.83 13.07 9.55
N HIS A 182 17.91 12.88 10.87
CA HIS A 182 18.28 13.92 11.84
C HIS A 182 19.78 14.01 12.12
N LYS A 183 20.59 13.08 11.58
CA LYS A 183 22.05 13.12 11.60
C LYS A 183 22.54 13.58 10.23
N LEU A 184 22.19 14.81 9.86
CA LEU A 184 23.06 15.54 8.94
C LEU A 184 24.35 15.76 9.72
N ASP A 185 25.36 14.92 9.47
CA ASP A 185 26.72 15.20 9.90
C ASP A 185 27.13 16.54 9.28
N LEU A 186 26.96 17.60 10.06
CA LEU A 186 27.76 18.80 9.98
C LEU A 186 29.06 18.48 10.73
N GLU A 187 29.86 17.57 10.17
CA GLU A 187 31.28 17.51 10.51
C GLU A 187 31.99 18.48 9.54
N GLU A 188 32.39 19.63 10.11
CA GLU A 188 33.31 20.64 9.53
C GLU A 188 34.76 20.15 9.56
#